data_AF-A0A2V9Z1L0-F1
#
_entry.id   AF-A0A2V9Z1L0-F1
#
_cell.length_a   1.000
_cell.length_b   1.000
_cell.length_c   1.000
_cell.angle_alpha   90.00
_cell.angle_beta   90.00
_cell.angle_gamma   90.00
#
_symmetry.space_group_name_H-M   'P 1'
#
loop_
_entity.id
_entity.type
_entity.pdbx_description
1 polymer ?
#
loop_
_entity_poly.entity_id
_entity_poly.type
_entity_poly.pdbx_seq_one_letter_code
_entity_poly.pdbx_strand_id
1 'polypeptide(L)' 'MYYRDPTGRMRFLPARWTSMAAPDPFVLIADGRAYFRLADLIRLKDRLKELQGMDIPAGNAGVKENMPHVLRK' A
#
# COMPACT_ATOMS: atom_id res chain seq x y z
N MET A 1 -14.59 3.63 -26.01
CA MET A 1 -14.37 5.08 -25.80
C MET A 1 -13.22 5.51 -26.71
N TYR A 2 -13.24 6.75 -27.18
CA TYR A 2 -12.11 7.32 -27.89
C TYR A 2 -11.55 8.48 -27.08
N TYR A 3 -10.23 8.58 -27.00
CA TYR A 3 -9.55 9.71 -26.38
C TYR A 3 -8.43 10.21 -27.30
N ARG A 4 -8.02 11.46 -27.09
CA ARG A 4 -6.88 12.04 -27.81
C ARG A 4 -5.63 11.86 -26.96
N ASP A 5 -4.62 11.21 -27.51
CA ASP A 5 -3.32 11.09 -26.84
C ASP A 5 -2.56 12.44 -26.85
N PRO A 6 -1.50 12.60 -26.04
CA PRO A 6 -0.73 13.85 -26.01
C PRO A 6 -0.09 14.24 -27.34
N THR A 7 0.05 13.29 -28.28
CA THR A 7 0.54 13.55 -29.64
C THR A 7 -0.57 13.98 -30.60
N GLY A 8 -1.80 14.12 -30.10
CA GLY A 8 -2.97 14.55 -30.85
C GLY A 8 -3.66 13.43 -31.61
N ARG A 9 -3.25 12.16 -31.50
CA ARG A 9 -3.87 11.05 -32.24
C ARG A 9 -5.08 10.51 -31.48
N MET A 10 -6.09 10.07 -32.23
CA MET A 10 -7.25 9.40 -31.66
C MET A 10 -6.91 7.94 -31.37
N ARG A 11 -7.19 7.51 -30.13
CA ARG A 11 -6.97 6.14 -29.66
C ARG A 11 -8.27 5.58 -29.13
N PHE A 12 -8.48 4.30 -29.39
CA PHE A 12 -9.59 3.55 -28.81
C PHE A 12 -9.17 2.94 -27.47
N LEU A 13 -10.03 3.06 -26.47
CA LEU A 13 -9.90 2.36 -25.20
C LEU A 13 -11.24 1.72 -24.85
N PRO A 14 -11.28 0.41 -24.55
CA PRO A 14 -12.49 -0.25 -24.07
C PRO A 14 -13.02 0.47 -22.82
N ALA A 15 -14.32 0.75 -22.77
CA ALA A 15 -14.92 1.47 -21.63
C ALA A 15 -14.67 0.74 -20.30
N ARG A 16 -14.66 -0.60 -20.33
CA ARG A 16 -14.37 -1.44 -19.16
C ARG A 16 -12.97 -1.24 -18.55
N TRP A 17 -12.07 -0.58 -19.26
CA TRP A 17 -10.72 -0.24 -18.78
C TRP A 17 -10.62 1.19 -18.28
N THR A 18 -11.72 1.94 -18.31
CA THR A 18 -11.80 3.29 -17.78
C THR A 18 -12.80 3.33 -16.64
N SER A 19 -12.71 4.39 -15.83
CA SER A 19 -13.69 4.70 -14.79
C SER A 19 -15.07 5.11 -15.35
N MET A 20 -15.23 5.16 -16.68
CA MET A 20 -16.50 5.51 -17.33
C MET A 20 -17.43 4.32 -17.54
N ALA A 21 -16.93 3.08 -17.42
CA ALA A 21 -17.82 1.93 -17.36
C ALA A 21 -18.59 1.93 -16.04
N ALA A 22 -19.83 1.41 -16.09
CA ALA A 22 -20.57 1.15 -14.86
C ALA A 22 -19.73 0.21 -13.95
N PRO A 23 -19.69 0.46 -12.64
CA PRO A 23 -18.98 -0.42 -11.71
C PRO A 23 -19.55 -1.83 -11.79
N ASP A 24 -18.67 -2.83 -11.77
CA ASP A 24 -19.09 -4.22 -11.74
C ASP A 24 -19.89 -4.50 -10.44
N PRO A 25 -21.01 -5.24 -10.49
CA PRO A 25 -21.81 -5.55 -9.30
C PRO A 25 -21.00 -6.21 -8.17
N PHE A 26 -20.00 -7.03 -8.50
CA PHE A 26 -19.10 -7.60 -7.49
C PHE A 26 -18.29 -6.51 -6.78
N VAL A 27 -17.80 -5.51 -7.52
CA VAL A 27 -17.07 -4.36 -6.94
C VAL A 27 -17.99 -3.58 -5.99
N LEU A 28 -19.26 -3.40 -6.35
CA LEU A 28 -20.25 -2.74 -5.49
C LEU A 28 -20.56 -3.55 -4.22
N ILE A 29 -20.72 -4.88 -4.35
CA ILE A 29 -21.02 -5.77 -3.22
C ILE A 29 -19.81 -5.94 -2.29
N ALA A 30 -18.61 -5.97 -2.86
CA ALA A 30 -17.35 -6.08 -2.15
C ALA A 30 -16.85 -4.74 -1.60
N ASP A 31 -17.51 -3.62 -1.92
CA ASP A 31 -17.21 -2.34 -1.29
C ASP A 31 -17.32 -2.49 0.23
N GLY A 32 -16.27 -2.10 0.96
CA GLY A 32 -16.19 -2.43 2.37
C GLY A 32 -15.24 -3.57 2.71
N ARG A 33 -15.26 -4.62 1.89
CA ARG A 33 -15.08 -6.00 2.37
C ARG A 33 -13.75 -6.66 2.00
N ALA A 34 -13.00 -6.05 1.09
CA ALA A 34 -11.65 -6.50 0.80
C ALA A 34 -10.69 -6.04 1.91
N TYR A 35 -9.98 -7.00 2.53
CA TYR A 35 -8.96 -6.72 3.55
C TYR A 35 -7.80 -5.85 3.03
N PHE A 36 -7.50 -5.93 1.73
CA PHE A 36 -6.46 -5.15 1.07
C PHE A 36 -7.05 -4.38 -0.11
N ARG A 37 -7.66 -3.21 0.17
CA ARG A 37 -8.07 -2.31 -0.92
C ARG A 37 -6.84 -1.63 -1.51
N LEU A 38 -6.95 -1.20 -2.77
CA LEU A 38 -5.90 -0.46 -3.44
C LEU A 38 -5.46 0.78 -2.64
N ALA A 39 -6.41 1.54 -2.08
CA ALA A 39 -6.11 2.71 -1.25
C ALA A 39 -5.32 2.34 0.02
N ASP A 40 -5.65 1.21 0.66
CA ASP A 40 -4.97 0.73 1.85
C ASP A 40 -3.56 0.23 1.52
N LEU A 41 -3.37 -0.41 0.37
CA LEU A 41 -2.06 -0.82 -0.14
C LEU A 41 -1.17 0.37 -0.49
N ILE A 42 -1.72 1.43 -1.06
CA ILE A 42 -0.99 2.68 -1.32
C ILE A 42 -0.56 3.31 0.00
N ARG A 43 -1.47 3.45 0.96
CA ARG A 43 -1.17 3.97 2.30
C ARG A 43 -0.11 3.11 2.99
N LEU A 44 -0.22 1.80 2.93
CA LEU A 44 0.75 0.87 3.52
C LEU A 44 2.13 1.03 2.87
N LYS A 45 2.20 1.15 1.55
CA LYS A 45 3.45 1.40 0.82
C LYS A 45 4.10 2.71 1.27
N ASP A 46 3.32 3.77 1.43
CA ASP A 46 3.85 5.07 1.85
C ASP A 46 4.38 4.99 3.30
N ARG A 47 3.66 4.30 4.19
CA ARG A 47 4.15 4.00 5.55
C ARG A 47 5.42 3.16 5.56
N LEU A 48 5.52 2.16 4.69
CA LEU A 48 6.72 1.32 4.60
C LEU A 48 7.93 2.16 4.16
N LYS A 49 7.75 3.11 3.23
CA LYS A 49 8.80 4.04 2.83
C LYS A 49 9.23 4.97 3.97
N GLU A 50 8.28 5.47 4.75
CA GLU A 50 8.59 6.27 5.94
C GLU A 50 9.43 5.48 6.95
N LEU A 51 9.07 4.23 7.20
CA LEU A 51 9.82 3.34 8.10
C LEU A 51 11.19 2.93 7.55
N GLN A 52 11.33 2.79 6.23
CA GLN A 52 12.62 2.50 5.59
C GLN A 52 13.54 3.72 5.52
N GLY A 53 12.97 4.93 5.44
CA GLY A 53 13.70 6.19 5.51
C GLY A 53 14.05 6.60 6.94
N MET A 54 13.37 6.03 7.94
CA MET A 54 13.89 5.92 9.29
C MET A 54 15.01 4.88 9.27
N ASP A 55 16.25 5.33 9.06
CA ASP A 55 17.39 4.61 9.63
C ASP A 55 17.11 4.49 11.14
N ILE A 56 16.59 3.33 11.56
CA ILE A 56 16.64 2.96 12.96
C ILE A 56 18.14 2.88 13.23
N PRO A 57 18.74 3.81 14.01
CA PRO A 57 20.12 3.64 14.39
C PRO A 57 20.16 2.26 15.03
N ALA A 58 20.98 1.36 14.48
CA ALA A 58 21.17 0.03 15.04
C ALA A 58 21.52 0.24 16.51
N GLY A 59 20.50 0.11 17.35
CA GLY A 59 20.51 0.54 18.73
C GLY A 59 21.27 -0.49 19.52
N ASN A 60 22.60 -0.47 19.41
CA ASN A 60 23.50 -0.99 20.43
C ASN A 60 23.50 -0.11 21.69
N ALA A 61 22.39 0.58 21.98
CA ALA A 61 22.20 1.40 23.15
C ALA A 61 21.07 0.80 23.99
N GLY A 62 21.41 -0.22 24.78
CA GLY A 62 20.64 -0.53 25.99
C GLY A 62 19.63 -1.67 25.92
N VAL A 63 19.97 -2.81 25.33
CA VAL A 63 19.38 -4.08 25.82
C VAL A 63 20.00 -4.32 27.21
N LYS A 64 19.38 -3.76 28.26
CA LYS A 64 19.70 -4.14 29.63
C LYS A 64 19.28 -5.59 29.77
N GLU A 65 20.26 -6.46 30.00
CA GLU A 65 20.04 -7.84 30.40
C GLU A 65 19.18 -7.82 31.67
N ASN A 66 17.88 -8.08 31.53
CA ASN A 66 16.91 -8.09 32.63
C ASN A 66 17.01 -9.39 33.46
N MET A 67 18.13 -10.10 33.36
CA MET A 67 18.38 -11.32 34.09
C MET A 67 19.16 -10.96 35.37
N PRO A 68 18.57 -11.08 36.57
CA PRO A 68 19.32 -10.83 37.78
C PRO A 68 20.41 -11.89 37.92
N HIS A 69 21.65 -11.45 38.13
CA HIS A 69 22.88 -12.23 38.29
C HIS A 69 22.92 -13.08 39.58
N VAL A 70 21.75 -13.41 40.15
CA VAL A 70 21.60 -14.11 41.44
C VAL A 70 21.36 -15.62 41.30
N LEU A 71 21.46 -16.18 40.08
CA LEU A 71 21.41 -17.63 39.84
C LEU A 71 22.77 -18.19 39.35
N ARG A 72 23.87 -17.66 39.90
CA ARG A 72 25.16 -18.35 39.89
C ARG A 72 25.68 -18.51 41.32
N LYS A 73 25.23 -19.57 41.97
CA LYS A 73 26.04 -20.38 42.89
C LYS A 73 25.44 -21.78 42.97
#